data_AF-A0A4Q2D2L6-F1
#
_entry.id   AF-A0A4Q2D2L6-F1
#
_cell.length_a   1.000
_cell.length_b   1.000
_cell.length_c   1.000
_cell.angle_alpha   90.00
_cell.angle_beta   90.00
_cell.angle_gamma   90.00
#
_symmetry.space_group_name_H-M   'P 1'
#
loop_
_entity.id
_entity.type
_entity.pdbx_description
1 polymer ?
#
loop_
_entity_poly.entity_id
_entity_poly.type
_entity_poly.pdbx_seq_one_letter_code
_entity_poly.pdbx_strand_id
1 'polypeptide(L)'
;MAYSTCEMGPGSRRDTLDDVFGDCNWAKAVTMDSLLARRAKEAVKQREIHVALFLNFAEALEKGDVIEWTRAVKAWEADWSKPNPYEPSRASISESSVRLELAKEDEQALKAGEAEVLHATVTASLFILQGIELEEARLKTMSTLAFGLFKMYFPNKHIKNRSVRDLQRALLLKSRLLISKKRYSSGTQVMTHSNALITEVSKRITQTVAKYNALYSKLQKFSRKVSGEETGDALVFQVFKSEHLVSLTSATNGPEGFKSLSWIWKVRSPGEMDTEVTKDALRIEFC
;
A
#
# COMPACT_ATOMS: atom_id res chain seq x y z
N MET A 1 -0.89 16.28 1.77
CA MET A 1 -1.74 17.08 2.67
C MET A 1 -2.01 18.37 1.93
N ALA A 2 -3.26 18.78 1.76
CA ALA A 2 -3.57 20.14 1.29
C ALA A 2 -3.74 20.99 2.55
N TYR A 3 -2.76 21.86 2.84
CA TYR A 3 -2.86 22.78 3.97
C TYR A 3 -3.60 24.02 3.48
N SER A 4 -4.81 24.23 3.98
CA SER A 4 -5.58 25.43 3.73
C SER A 4 -4.85 26.61 4.35
N THR A 5 -4.43 27.59 3.57
CA THR A 5 -3.85 28.83 4.09
C THR A 5 -4.99 29.77 4.43
N CYS A 6 -5.25 30.01 5.72
CA CYS A 6 -6.08 31.15 6.15
C CYS A 6 -5.45 32.47 5.70
N GLU A 7 -6.20 33.57 5.73
CA GLU A 7 -5.65 34.90 5.49
C GLU A 7 -4.54 35.20 6.53
N MET A 8 -3.36 35.59 6.04
CA MET A 8 -2.18 35.88 6.85
C MET A 8 -1.70 37.30 6.52
N GLY A 9 -1.02 37.95 7.49
CA GLY A 9 -0.42 39.26 7.29
C GLY A 9 0.64 39.28 6.16
N PRO A 10 0.91 40.46 5.56
CA PRO A 10 1.93 40.59 4.53
C PRO A 10 3.30 40.16 5.08
N GLY A 11 3.96 39.22 4.38
CA GLY A 11 5.22 38.58 4.82
C GLY A 11 5.02 37.22 5.48
N SER A 12 4.12 37.12 6.46
CA SER A 12 3.88 35.89 7.25
C SER A 12 3.48 34.68 6.40
N ARG A 13 2.75 34.90 5.30
CA ARG A 13 2.42 33.82 4.36
C ARG A 13 3.67 33.21 3.70
N ARG A 14 4.64 34.04 3.33
CA ARG A 14 5.85 33.57 2.63
C ARG A 14 6.71 32.76 3.59
N ASP A 15 6.96 33.28 4.78
CA ASP A 15 7.76 32.61 5.81
C ASP A 15 7.14 31.25 6.19
N THR A 16 5.81 31.21 6.38
CA THR A 16 5.11 29.94 6.68
C THR A 16 5.26 28.91 5.56
N LEU A 17 5.19 29.33 4.30
CA LEU A 17 5.35 28.42 3.16
C LEU A 17 6.80 27.92 3.05
N ASP A 18 7.78 28.81 3.23
CA ASP A 18 9.20 28.45 3.15
C ASP A 18 9.58 27.49 4.28
N ASP A 19 9.09 27.70 5.51
CA ASP A 19 9.31 26.80 6.64
C ASP A 19 8.67 25.42 6.41
N VAL A 20 7.42 25.39 5.94
CA VAL A 20 6.70 24.14 5.67
C VAL A 20 7.34 23.37 4.52
N PHE A 21 7.75 24.06 3.45
CA PHE A 21 8.46 23.44 2.34
C PHE A 21 9.85 22.97 2.76
N GLY A 22 10.55 23.75 3.60
CA GLY A 22 11.82 23.39 4.21
C GLY A 22 11.72 22.09 5.01
N ASP A 23 10.76 22.00 5.93
CA ASP A 23 10.49 20.79 6.72
C ASP A 23 10.12 19.59 5.82
N CYS A 24 9.25 19.79 4.83
CA CYS A 24 8.90 18.74 3.88
C CYS A 24 10.11 18.24 3.07
N ASN A 25 10.99 19.15 2.65
CA ASN A 25 12.18 18.80 1.88
C ASN A 25 13.23 18.11 2.75
N TRP A 26 13.43 18.57 3.98
CA TRP A 26 14.30 17.91 4.96
C TRP A 26 13.79 16.50 5.28
N ALA A 27 12.49 16.35 5.57
CA ALA A 27 11.88 15.06 5.81
C ALA A 27 12.03 14.11 4.60
N LYS A 28 11.87 14.61 3.37
CA LYS A 28 12.15 13.82 2.16
C LYS A 28 13.61 13.41 2.08
N ALA A 29 14.55 14.32 2.33
CA ALA A 29 15.98 14.04 2.26
C ALA A 29 16.40 12.96 3.28
N VAL A 30 15.96 13.11 4.54
CA VAL A 30 16.28 12.17 5.63
C VAL A 30 15.58 10.83 5.47
N THR A 31 14.46 10.75 4.77
CA THR A 31 13.76 9.46 4.52
C THR A 31 14.13 8.81 3.19
N MET A 32 14.88 9.52 2.33
CA MET A 32 15.20 9.06 0.99
C MET A 32 16.08 7.81 1.01
N ASP A 33 17.04 7.75 1.92
CA ASP A 33 17.99 6.64 2.07
C ASP A 33 17.28 5.30 2.34
N SER A 34 16.42 5.26 3.34
CA SER A 34 15.66 4.09 3.76
C SER A 34 14.58 3.74 2.74
N LEU A 35 13.98 4.74 2.09
CA LEU A 35 13.03 4.54 1.00
C LEU A 35 13.70 3.90 -0.22
N LEU A 36 14.84 4.43 -0.66
CA LEU A 36 15.59 3.91 -1.80
C LEU A 36 16.15 2.53 -1.50
N ALA A 37 16.72 2.29 -0.32
CA ALA A 37 17.19 0.97 0.08
C ALA A 37 16.05 -0.07 0.06
N ARG A 38 14.87 0.30 0.58
CA ARG A 38 13.69 -0.57 0.53
C ARG A 38 13.20 -0.81 -0.89
N ARG A 39 13.17 0.22 -1.74
CA ARG A 39 12.75 0.11 -3.14
C ARG A 39 13.74 -0.69 -3.98
N ALA A 40 15.04 -0.57 -3.73
CA ALA A 40 16.08 -1.36 -4.39
C ALA A 40 15.90 -2.85 -4.09
N LYS A 41 15.69 -3.22 -2.81
CA LYS A 41 15.39 -4.62 -2.43
C LYS A 41 14.13 -5.15 -3.12
N GLU A 42 13.09 -4.33 -3.23
CA GLU A 42 11.87 -4.71 -3.94
C GLU A 42 12.12 -4.84 -5.45
N ALA A 43 12.85 -3.91 -6.06
CA ALA A 43 13.17 -3.92 -7.47
C ALA A 43 13.98 -5.17 -7.87
N VAL A 44 14.89 -5.64 -7.02
CA VAL A 44 15.62 -6.90 -7.25
C VAL A 44 14.66 -8.10 -7.31
N LYS A 45 13.69 -8.17 -6.38
CA LYS A 45 12.67 -9.25 -6.38
C LYS A 45 11.76 -9.16 -7.61
N GLN A 46 11.27 -7.97 -7.93
CA GLN A 46 10.41 -7.77 -9.09
C GLN A 46 11.14 -8.01 -10.41
N ARG A 47 12.46 -7.75 -10.48
CA ARG A 47 13.28 -8.04 -11.65
C ARG A 47 13.25 -9.52 -12.01
N GLU A 48 13.35 -10.42 -11.03
CA GLU A 48 13.29 -11.87 -11.29
C GLU A 48 11.97 -12.27 -11.96
N ILE A 49 10.86 -11.75 -11.44
CA ILE A 49 9.52 -11.99 -11.99
C ILE A 49 9.40 -11.39 -13.39
N HIS A 50 9.80 -10.13 -13.58
CA HIS A 50 9.68 -9.45 -14.87
C HIS A 50 10.56 -10.08 -15.94
N VAL A 51 11.78 -10.53 -15.60
CA VAL A 51 12.67 -11.23 -16.54
C VAL A 51 12.07 -12.56 -16.94
N ALA A 52 11.54 -13.35 -16.00
CA ALA A 52 10.87 -14.61 -16.31
C ALA A 52 9.65 -14.40 -17.23
N LEU A 53 8.81 -13.41 -16.92
CA LEU A 53 7.66 -13.04 -17.77
C LEU A 53 8.10 -12.61 -19.18
N PHE A 54 9.16 -11.82 -19.29
CA PHE A 54 9.70 -11.38 -20.56
C PHE A 54 10.23 -12.54 -21.40
N LEU A 55 10.97 -13.48 -20.80
CA LEU A 55 11.49 -14.65 -21.50
C LEU A 55 10.36 -15.55 -22.00
N ASN A 56 9.36 -15.83 -21.15
CA ASN A 56 8.19 -16.61 -21.53
C ASN A 56 7.41 -15.94 -22.67
N PHE A 57 7.27 -14.61 -22.62
CA PHE A 57 6.63 -13.85 -23.69
C PHE A 57 7.42 -13.90 -25.00
N ALA A 58 8.75 -13.77 -24.94
CA ALA A 58 9.62 -13.85 -26.10
C ALA A 58 9.65 -15.25 -26.72
N GLU A 59 9.54 -16.32 -25.93
CA GLU A 59 9.46 -17.71 -26.41
C GLU A 59 8.17 -17.99 -27.17
N ALA A 60 7.07 -17.34 -26.78
CA ALA A 60 5.77 -17.48 -27.45
C ALA A 60 5.70 -16.79 -28.83
N LEU A 61 6.67 -15.93 -29.16
CA LEU A 61 6.70 -15.17 -30.41
C LEU A 61 7.53 -15.86 -31.50
N GLU A 62 7.28 -15.50 -32.76
CA GLU A 62 8.09 -15.98 -33.87
C GLU A 62 9.53 -15.45 -33.76
N LYS A 63 10.51 -16.34 -33.93
CA LYS A 63 11.93 -16.01 -33.75
C LYS A 63 12.43 -14.93 -34.71
N GLY A 64 11.84 -14.84 -35.91
CA GLY A 64 12.16 -13.80 -36.90
C GLY A 64 11.88 -12.40 -36.37
N ASP A 65 10.67 -12.19 -35.85
CA ASP A 65 10.21 -10.91 -35.31
C ASP A 65 11.04 -10.48 -34.09
N VAL A 66 11.37 -11.43 -33.20
CA VAL A 66 12.21 -11.16 -32.02
C VAL A 66 13.59 -10.66 -32.44
N ILE A 67 14.20 -11.24 -33.48
CA ILE A 67 15.52 -10.83 -33.98
C ILE A 67 15.46 -9.45 -34.61
N GLU A 68 14.46 -9.19 -35.46
CA GLU A 68 14.28 -7.89 -36.11
C GLU A 68 14.06 -6.79 -35.08
N TRP A 69 13.13 -7.02 -34.14
CA TRP A 69 12.84 -6.07 -33.07
C TRP A 69 14.05 -5.80 -32.18
N THR A 70 14.78 -6.86 -31.78
CA THR A 70 16.01 -6.70 -30.98
C THR A 70 17.07 -5.89 -31.72
N ARG A 71 17.18 -6.05 -33.05
CA ARG A 71 18.08 -5.25 -33.88
C ARG A 71 17.66 -3.78 -33.91
N ALA A 72 16.37 -3.50 -34.07
CA ALA A 72 15.83 -2.14 -34.08
C ALA A 72 16.07 -1.43 -32.74
N VAL A 73 15.79 -2.10 -31.62
CA VAL A 73 16.04 -1.59 -30.26
C VAL A 73 17.52 -1.28 -30.04
N LYS A 74 18.42 -2.22 -30.33
CA LYS A 74 19.86 -1.99 -30.17
C LYS A 74 20.40 -0.88 -31.07
N ALA A 75 19.89 -0.79 -32.31
CA ALA A 75 20.30 0.24 -33.24
C ALA A 75 19.90 1.63 -32.73
N TRP A 76 18.71 1.76 -32.14
CA TRP A 76 18.18 2.98 -31.55
C TRP A 76 18.85 3.33 -30.22
N GLU A 77 19.07 2.36 -29.31
CA GLU A 77 19.77 2.59 -28.04
C GLU A 77 21.21 3.08 -28.25
N ALA A 78 21.86 2.65 -29.33
CA ALA A 78 23.18 3.12 -29.72
C ALA A 78 23.16 4.52 -30.37
N ASP A 79 22.06 4.91 -31.01
CA ASP A 79 21.92 6.16 -31.75
C ASP A 79 20.46 6.62 -31.80
N TRP A 80 20.15 7.65 -31.00
CA TRP A 80 18.79 8.19 -30.86
C TRP A 80 18.30 8.93 -32.12
N SER A 81 19.13 9.12 -33.14
CA SER A 81 18.70 9.68 -34.44
C SER A 81 17.95 8.67 -35.31
N LYS A 82 18.04 7.38 -35.00
CA LYS A 82 17.35 6.32 -35.74
C LYS A 82 15.86 6.26 -35.38
N PRO A 83 15.02 5.60 -36.21
CA PRO A 83 13.61 5.42 -35.92
C PRO A 83 13.39 4.77 -34.55
N ASN A 84 12.53 5.37 -33.73
CA ASN A 84 12.20 4.86 -32.40
C ASN A 84 11.28 3.63 -32.53
N PRO A 85 11.73 2.42 -32.17
CA PRO A 85 10.90 1.22 -32.28
C PRO A 85 9.67 1.28 -31.36
N TYR A 86 9.71 2.04 -30.27
CA TYR A 86 8.60 2.17 -29.34
C TYR A 86 7.49 3.13 -29.81
N GLU A 87 7.72 3.87 -30.89
CA GLU A 87 6.71 4.75 -31.46
C GLU A 87 5.70 3.91 -32.27
N PRO A 88 4.39 4.04 -32.03
CA PRO A 88 3.40 3.27 -32.76
C PRO A 88 3.42 3.66 -34.25
N SER A 89 3.91 2.75 -35.10
CA SER A 89 4.01 2.97 -36.55
C SER A 89 2.66 2.95 -37.29
N ARG A 90 1.55 2.63 -36.61
CA ARG A 90 0.22 2.62 -37.21
C ARG A 90 -0.37 4.02 -37.15
N ALA A 91 -0.91 4.49 -38.27
CA ALA A 91 -1.83 5.62 -38.27
C ALA A 91 -2.92 5.32 -37.22
N SER A 92 -3.14 6.24 -36.29
CA SER A 92 -4.20 6.10 -35.30
C SER A 92 -5.54 6.15 -36.04
N ILE A 93 -6.05 5.00 -36.45
CA ILE A 93 -7.40 4.90 -36.98
C ILE A 93 -8.30 5.26 -35.79
N SER A 94 -9.01 6.39 -35.91
CA SER A 94 -9.96 6.79 -34.89
C SER A 94 -11.04 5.72 -34.81
N GLU A 95 -11.46 5.38 -33.61
CA GLU A 95 -12.62 4.52 -33.39
C GLU A 95 -13.85 5.02 -34.19
N SER A 96 -14.02 6.34 -34.29
CA SER A 96 -15.07 6.96 -35.12
C SER A 96 -14.94 6.64 -36.60
N SER A 97 -13.72 6.53 -37.13
CA SER A 97 -13.46 6.16 -38.53
C SER A 97 -13.80 4.69 -38.77
N VAL A 98 -13.42 3.79 -37.85
CA VAL A 98 -13.79 2.37 -37.93
C VAL A 98 -15.31 2.18 -37.85
N ARG A 99 -15.98 2.91 -36.94
CA ARG A 99 -17.46 2.88 -36.83
C ARG A 99 -18.14 3.35 -38.11
N LEU A 100 -17.59 4.37 -38.76
CA LEU A 100 -18.11 4.91 -40.01
C LEU A 100 -17.91 3.95 -41.19
N GLU A 101 -16.79 3.23 -41.24
CA GLU A 101 -16.56 2.17 -42.24
C GLU A 101 -17.53 1.00 -42.06
N LEU A 102 -17.66 0.47 -40.83
CA LEU A 102 -18.59 -0.62 -40.53
C LEU A 102 -20.05 -0.23 -40.84
N ALA A 103 -20.46 0.99 -40.51
CA ALA A 103 -21.82 1.47 -40.82
C ALA A 103 -22.09 1.56 -42.33
N LYS A 104 -21.07 1.93 -43.13
CA LYS A 104 -21.17 1.97 -44.60
C LYS A 104 -21.24 0.56 -45.19
N GLU A 105 -20.46 -0.38 -44.67
CA GLU A 105 -20.49 -1.78 -45.08
C GLU A 105 -21.86 -2.40 -44.80
N ASP A 106 -22.43 -2.15 -43.61
CA ASP A 106 -23.77 -2.59 -43.25
C ASP A 106 -24.85 -1.99 -44.18
N GLU A 107 -24.75 -0.70 -44.50
CA GLU A 107 -25.68 -0.04 -45.43
C GLU A 107 -25.57 -0.62 -46.85
N GLN A 108 -24.36 -0.96 -47.29
CA GLN A 108 -24.12 -1.60 -48.57
C GLN A 108 -24.66 -3.03 -48.61
N ALA A 109 -24.46 -3.82 -47.55
CA ALA A 109 -24.98 -5.18 -47.43
C ALA A 109 -26.52 -5.21 -47.38
N LEU A 110 -27.14 -4.22 -46.73
CA LEU A 110 -28.59 -4.00 -46.74
C LEU A 110 -29.10 -3.67 -48.15
N LYS A 111 -28.40 -2.80 -48.89
CA LYS A 111 -28.75 -2.45 -50.28
C LYS A 111 -28.56 -3.61 -51.26
N ALA A 112 -27.56 -4.46 -51.04
CA ALA A 112 -27.30 -5.65 -51.83
C ALA A 112 -28.26 -6.82 -51.54
N GLY A 113 -29.00 -6.76 -50.43
CA GLY A 113 -29.89 -7.84 -49.99
C GLY A 113 -29.16 -9.05 -49.40
N GLU A 114 -27.87 -8.91 -49.10
CA GLU A 114 -27.03 -9.95 -48.51
C GLU A 114 -27.02 -9.90 -46.98
N ALA A 115 -27.54 -8.82 -46.38
CA ALA A 115 -27.59 -8.64 -44.94
C ALA A 115 -28.71 -9.47 -44.28
N GLU A 116 -28.34 -10.36 -43.37
CA GLU A 116 -29.27 -11.06 -42.49
C GLU A 116 -29.69 -10.13 -41.34
N VAL A 117 -30.86 -9.50 -41.47
CA VAL A 117 -31.38 -8.57 -40.46
C VAL A 117 -31.98 -9.34 -39.29
N LEU A 118 -31.16 -9.63 -38.28
CA LEU A 118 -31.60 -10.32 -37.06
C LEU A 118 -32.48 -9.44 -36.14
N HIS A 119 -32.33 -8.11 -36.21
CA HIS A 119 -33.10 -7.17 -35.39
C HIS A 119 -33.36 -5.85 -36.15
N ALA A 120 -34.56 -5.27 -35.98
CA ALA A 120 -35.02 -4.12 -36.77
C ALA A 120 -34.23 -2.82 -36.55
N THR A 121 -33.46 -2.72 -35.46
CA THR A 121 -32.83 -1.46 -35.02
C THR A 121 -31.33 -1.56 -34.78
N VAL A 122 -30.76 -2.77 -34.77
CA VAL A 122 -29.35 -2.99 -34.39
C VAL A 122 -28.71 -4.00 -35.34
N THR A 123 -27.66 -3.57 -36.03
CA THR A 123 -26.85 -4.44 -36.89
C THR A 123 -25.88 -5.27 -36.06
N ALA A 124 -25.43 -6.41 -36.60
CA ALA A 124 -24.49 -7.30 -35.92
C ALA A 124 -23.18 -6.61 -35.50
N SER A 125 -22.64 -5.71 -36.34
CA SER A 125 -21.45 -4.89 -36.07
C SER A 125 -21.66 -3.99 -34.83
N LEU A 126 -22.81 -3.32 -34.76
CA LEU A 126 -23.19 -2.42 -33.68
C LEU A 126 -23.42 -3.19 -32.36
N PHE A 127 -24.01 -4.38 -32.44
CA PHE A 127 -24.18 -5.24 -31.28
C PHE A 127 -22.84 -5.70 -30.69
N ILE A 128 -21.89 -6.11 -31.53
CA ILE A 128 -20.54 -6.49 -31.10
C ILE A 128 -19.82 -5.28 -30.49
N LEU A 129 -19.91 -4.11 -31.12
CA LEU A 129 -19.34 -2.86 -30.59
C LEU A 129 -19.88 -2.55 -29.18
N GLN A 130 -21.20 -2.59 -29.01
CA GLN A 130 -21.84 -2.37 -27.70
C GLN A 130 -21.38 -3.41 -26.67
N GLY A 131 -21.19 -4.66 -27.07
CA GLY A 131 -20.63 -5.70 -26.21
C GLY A 131 -19.20 -5.39 -25.75
N ILE A 132 -18.34 -4.90 -26.64
CA ILE A 132 -16.97 -4.50 -26.32
C ILE A 132 -16.97 -3.29 -25.36
N GLU A 133 -17.79 -2.27 -25.61
CA GLU A 133 -17.93 -1.10 -24.73
C GLU A 133 -18.37 -1.50 -23.31
N LEU A 134 -19.32 -2.44 -23.21
CA LEU A 134 -19.80 -2.97 -21.93
C LEU A 134 -18.70 -3.73 -21.17
N GLU A 135 -17.92 -4.57 -21.84
CA GLU A 135 -16.80 -5.27 -21.21
C GLU A 135 -15.69 -4.30 -20.78
N GLU A 136 -15.38 -3.28 -21.59
CA GLU A 136 -14.40 -2.27 -21.19
C GLU A 136 -14.87 -1.47 -19.97
N ALA A 137 -16.15 -1.07 -19.95
CA ALA A 137 -16.76 -0.41 -18.79
C ALA A 137 -16.74 -1.29 -17.54
N ARG A 138 -17.01 -2.60 -17.70
CA ARG A 138 -16.92 -3.59 -16.62
C ARG A 138 -15.49 -3.69 -16.09
N LEU A 139 -14.48 -3.83 -16.96
CA LEU A 139 -13.07 -3.93 -16.57
C LEU A 139 -12.59 -2.65 -15.87
N LYS A 140 -12.96 -1.46 -16.38
CA LYS A 140 -12.67 -0.17 -15.73
C LYS A 140 -13.30 -0.09 -14.34
N THR A 141 -14.55 -0.52 -14.21
CA THR A 141 -15.27 -0.56 -12.92
C THR A 141 -14.63 -1.54 -11.96
N MET A 142 -14.29 -2.75 -12.43
CA MET A 142 -13.61 -3.76 -11.62
C MET A 142 -12.21 -3.32 -11.19
N SER A 143 -11.44 -2.68 -12.06
CA SER A 143 -10.13 -2.11 -11.73
C SER A 143 -10.25 -0.98 -10.70
N THR A 144 -11.23 -0.09 -10.88
CA THR A 144 -11.49 1.01 -9.95
C THR A 144 -11.97 0.49 -8.59
N LEU A 145 -12.83 -0.52 -8.58
CA LEU A 145 -13.26 -1.20 -7.36
C LEU A 145 -12.10 -1.99 -6.74
N ALA A 146 -11.26 -2.68 -7.51
CA ALA A 146 -10.08 -3.39 -7.01
C ALA A 146 -9.07 -2.40 -6.41
N PHE A 147 -8.82 -1.27 -7.06
CA PHE A 147 -7.97 -0.19 -6.56
C PHE A 147 -8.60 0.50 -5.34
N GLY A 148 -9.92 0.72 -5.34
CA GLY A 148 -10.67 1.31 -4.23
C GLY A 148 -10.72 0.39 -3.02
N LEU A 149 -10.99 -0.90 -3.21
CA LEU A 149 -10.92 -1.95 -2.20
C LEU A 149 -9.47 -2.13 -1.75
N PHE A 150 -8.48 -2.11 -2.63
CA PHE A 150 -7.07 -2.11 -2.26
C PHE A 150 -6.72 -0.87 -1.42
N LYS A 151 -7.20 0.32 -1.78
CA LYS A 151 -7.00 1.55 -1.01
C LYS A 151 -7.84 1.60 0.28
N MET A 152 -8.93 0.86 0.40
CA MET A 152 -9.80 0.78 1.58
C MET A 152 -9.37 -0.32 2.56
N TYR A 153 -8.88 -1.46 2.06
CA TYR A 153 -8.34 -2.59 2.82
C TYR A 153 -6.82 -2.49 3.07
N PHE A 154 -6.07 -1.87 2.16
CA PHE A 154 -4.65 -1.52 2.28
C PHE A 154 -4.31 0.00 2.32
N PRO A 155 -5.08 0.91 2.96
CA PRO A 155 -4.61 2.26 3.29
C PRO A 155 -3.52 2.25 4.38
N ASN A 156 -3.19 1.06 4.90
CA ASN A 156 -2.79 0.85 6.29
C ASN A 156 -1.39 0.28 6.49
N LYS A 157 -0.44 0.51 5.58
CA LYS A 157 0.98 0.36 5.98
C LYS A 157 1.34 1.38 7.07
N HIS A 158 0.68 2.54 7.10
CA HIS A 158 0.88 3.59 8.10
C HIS A 158 -0.03 3.51 9.33
N ILE A 159 -1.25 2.98 9.24
CA ILE A 159 -2.16 2.81 10.40
C ILE A 159 -1.72 1.67 11.31
N LYS A 160 -1.17 0.57 10.77
CA LYS A 160 -0.54 -0.51 11.55
C LYS A 160 0.50 0.06 12.52
N ASN A 161 1.39 0.91 12.00
CA ASN A 161 2.36 1.61 12.83
C ASN A 161 1.68 2.65 13.74
N ARG A 162 0.58 3.28 13.35
CA ARG A 162 -0.10 4.28 14.20
C ARG A 162 -0.76 3.65 15.43
N SER A 163 -1.61 2.63 15.29
CA SER A 163 -2.30 2.02 16.45
C SER A 163 -1.35 1.33 17.41
N VAL A 164 -0.31 0.67 16.88
CA VAL A 164 0.75 0.05 17.69
C VAL A 164 1.60 1.13 18.37
N ARG A 165 2.01 2.20 17.67
CA ARG A 165 2.75 3.32 18.28
C ARG A 165 1.92 4.08 19.31
N ASP A 166 0.64 4.30 19.07
CA ASP A 166 -0.26 4.96 20.02
C ASP A 166 -0.43 4.11 21.29
N LEU A 167 -0.52 2.78 21.13
CA LEU A 167 -0.55 1.84 22.24
C LEU A 167 0.78 1.81 23.01
N GLN A 168 1.92 1.74 22.32
CA GLN A 168 3.26 1.82 22.91
C GLN A 168 3.43 3.12 23.72
N ARG A 169 3.06 4.27 23.14
CA ARG A 169 3.10 5.58 23.82
C ARG A 169 2.23 5.60 25.07
N ALA A 170 1.02 5.06 25.02
CA ALA A 170 0.13 4.99 26.18
C ALA A 170 0.67 4.05 27.27
N LEU A 171 1.30 2.93 26.91
CA LEU A 171 1.95 2.00 27.84
C LEU A 171 3.19 2.60 28.51
N LEU A 172 3.99 3.39 27.79
CA LEU A 172 5.13 4.14 28.33
C LEU A 172 4.67 5.28 29.24
N LEU A 173 3.65 6.02 28.84
CA LEU A 173 3.07 7.07 29.67
C LEU A 173 2.54 6.49 30.99
N LYS A 174 1.81 5.37 30.93
CA LYS A 174 1.32 4.67 32.13
C LYS A 174 2.45 4.24 33.06
N SER A 175 3.55 3.68 32.53
CA SER A 175 4.67 3.26 33.39
C SER A 175 5.40 4.45 34.02
N ARG A 176 5.62 5.53 33.27
CA ARG A 176 6.20 6.77 33.80
C ARG A 176 5.32 7.40 34.88
N LEU A 177 4.01 7.41 34.69
CA LEU A 177 3.05 7.89 35.69
C LEU A 177 3.07 7.03 36.97
N LEU A 178 3.18 5.71 36.85
CA LEU A 178 3.30 4.82 38.00
C LEU A 178 4.61 5.04 38.77
N ILE A 179 5.73 5.24 38.06
CA ILE A 179 7.03 5.56 38.66
C ILE A 179 6.99 6.92 39.35
N SER A 180 6.41 7.93 38.68
CA SER A 180 6.27 9.29 39.21
C SER A 180 5.41 9.30 40.48
N LYS A 181 4.27 8.60 40.47
CA LYS A 181 3.42 8.40 41.64
C LYS A 181 4.22 7.76 42.79
N LYS A 182 4.94 6.67 42.53
CA LYS A 182 5.75 6.00 43.58
C LYS A 182 6.83 6.91 44.20
N ARG A 183 7.36 7.89 43.45
CA ARG A 183 8.48 8.74 43.87
C ARG A 183 8.08 10.10 44.43
N TYR A 184 7.00 10.71 43.93
CA TYR A 184 6.74 12.14 44.13
C TYR A 184 5.32 12.47 44.59
N SER A 185 4.38 11.53 44.58
CA SER A 185 3.03 11.84 45.06
C SER A 185 2.95 11.68 46.58
N SER A 186 3.02 12.79 47.30
CA SER A 186 2.71 12.89 48.73
C SER A 186 1.49 13.81 48.93
N GLY A 187 0.51 13.36 49.71
CA GLY A 187 -0.74 14.10 50.00
C GLY A 187 -1.96 13.64 49.19
N THR A 188 -3.15 13.77 49.79
CA THR A 188 -4.42 13.20 49.28
C THR A 188 -4.81 13.75 47.90
N GLN A 189 -4.68 15.05 47.66
CA GLN A 189 -5.09 15.68 46.39
C GLN A 189 -4.21 15.26 45.20
N VAL A 190 -2.88 15.22 45.40
CA VAL A 190 -1.92 14.78 44.37
C VAL A 190 -2.10 13.29 44.04
N MET A 191 -2.48 12.48 45.05
CA MET A 191 -2.82 11.07 44.88
C MET A 191 -4.10 10.88 44.06
N THR A 192 -5.15 11.64 44.33
CA THR A 192 -6.42 11.59 43.58
C THR A 192 -6.22 11.96 42.12
N HIS A 193 -5.50 13.06 41.84
CA HIS A 193 -5.21 13.48 40.46
C HIS A 193 -4.35 12.45 39.70
N SER A 194 -3.32 11.91 40.36
CA SER A 194 -2.47 10.85 39.77
C SER A 194 -3.27 9.58 39.47
N ASN A 195 -4.19 9.18 40.36
CA ASN A 195 -5.07 8.03 40.15
C ASN A 195 -6.05 8.26 38.99
N ALA A 196 -6.61 9.47 38.86
CA ALA A 196 -7.49 9.83 37.75
C ALA A 196 -6.77 9.73 36.39
N LEU A 197 -5.55 10.28 36.29
CA LEU A 197 -4.75 10.19 35.07
C LEU A 197 -4.35 8.75 34.71
N ILE A 198 -3.95 7.94 35.69
CA ILE A 198 -3.63 6.52 35.47
C ILE A 198 -4.86 5.75 34.97
N THR A 199 -6.05 6.08 35.51
CA THR A 199 -7.31 5.47 35.10
C THR A 199 -7.66 5.85 33.66
N GLU A 200 -7.51 7.12 33.29
CA GLU A 200 -7.78 7.60 31.93
C GLU A 200 -6.82 6.98 30.90
N VAL A 201 -5.52 6.91 31.21
CA VAL A 201 -4.55 6.25 30.33
C VAL A 201 -4.85 4.74 30.21
N SER A 202 -5.29 4.09 31.29
CA SER A 202 -5.70 2.68 31.27
C SER A 202 -6.94 2.45 30.39
N LYS A 203 -7.93 3.35 30.46
CA LYS A 203 -9.11 3.34 29.61
C LYS A 203 -8.75 3.55 28.13
N ARG A 204 -7.80 4.45 27.84
CA ARG A 204 -7.31 4.68 26.47
C ARG A 204 -6.58 3.46 25.89
N ILE A 205 -5.86 2.71 26.72
CA ILE A 205 -5.21 1.45 26.33
C ILE A 205 -6.28 0.42 25.95
N THR A 206 -7.28 0.18 26.81
CA THR A 206 -8.32 -0.83 26.53
C THR A 206 -9.14 -0.49 25.29
N GLN A 207 -9.49 0.78 25.09
CA GLN A 207 -10.19 1.24 23.89
C GLN A 207 -9.36 1.04 22.61
N THR A 208 -8.06 1.34 22.64
CA THR A 208 -7.17 1.15 21.48
C THR A 208 -7.02 -0.33 21.13
N VAL A 209 -6.91 -1.20 22.14
CA VAL A 209 -6.84 -2.66 21.96
C VAL A 209 -8.14 -3.21 21.36
N ALA A 210 -9.30 -2.78 21.88
CA ALA A 210 -10.60 -3.19 21.35
C ALA A 210 -10.78 -2.79 19.88
N LYS A 211 -10.38 -1.56 19.52
CA LYS A 211 -10.41 -1.08 18.13
C LYS A 211 -9.52 -1.93 17.23
N TYR A 212 -8.31 -2.25 17.66
CA TYR A 212 -7.40 -3.11 16.88
C TYR A 212 -7.98 -4.50 16.68
N ASN A 213 -8.44 -5.17 17.75
CA ASN A 213 -8.97 -6.54 17.68
C ASN A 213 -10.24 -6.61 16.81
N ALA A 214 -11.11 -5.59 16.87
CA ALA A 214 -12.27 -5.49 16.00
C ALA A 214 -11.88 -5.40 14.51
N LEU A 215 -10.90 -4.56 14.17
CA LEU A 215 -10.38 -4.44 12.81
C LEU A 215 -9.70 -5.74 12.34
N TYR A 216 -8.93 -6.38 13.23
CA TYR A 216 -8.28 -7.66 12.95
C TYR A 216 -9.29 -8.76 12.61
N SER A 217 -10.38 -8.88 13.37
CA SER A 217 -11.43 -9.86 13.08
C SER A 217 -12.12 -9.64 11.72
N LYS A 218 -12.31 -8.38 11.31
CA LYS A 218 -12.87 -8.04 10.00
C LYS A 218 -11.91 -8.41 8.87
N LEU A 219 -10.62 -8.13 9.04
CA LEU A 219 -9.56 -8.50 8.11
C LEU A 219 -9.45 -10.01 7.94
N GLN A 220 -9.54 -10.78 9.03
CA GLN A 220 -9.49 -12.24 8.98
C GLN A 220 -10.68 -12.83 8.20
N LYS A 221 -11.90 -12.30 8.42
CA LYS A 221 -13.10 -12.71 7.66
C LYS A 221 -12.99 -12.39 6.17
N PHE A 222 -12.39 -11.25 5.82
CA PHE A 222 -12.15 -10.85 4.44
C PHE A 222 -11.09 -11.72 3.76
N SER A 223 -9.97 -11.99 4.45
CA SER A 223 -8.89 -12.86 3.95
C SER A 223 -9.40 -14.25 3.58
N ARG A 224 -10.26 -14.85 4.43
CA ARG A 224 -10.88 -16.16 4.16
C ARG A 224 -11.81 -16.18 2.95
N LYS A 225 -12.36 -15.03 2.55
CA LYS A 225 -13.23 -14.93 1.36
C LYS A 225 -12.46 -14.68 0.07
N VAL A 226 -11.27 -14.07 0.16
CA VAL A 226 -10.44 -13.72 -1.00
C VAL A 226 -9.50 -14.86 -1.38
N SER A 227 -8.97 -15.58 -0.40
CA SER A 227 -8.15 -16.77 -0.63
C SER A 227 -8.99 -18.00 -0.35
N GLY A 228 -9.37 -18.72 -1.41
CA GLY A 228 -9.86 -20.09 -1.28
C GLY A 228 -8.81 -20.92 -0.55
N GLU A 229 -9.12 -21.24 0.70
CA GLU A 229 -8.55 -22.26 1.57
C GLU A 229 -7.07 -22.23 2.01
N GLU A 230 -6.09 -21.64 1.33
CA GLU A 230 -4.68 -21.85 1.73
C GLU A 230 -3.80 -20.60 1.89
N THR A 231 -4.18 -19.71 2.81
CA THR A 231 -3.21 -18.76 3.42
C THR A 231 -3.39 -18.73 4.93
N GLY A 232 -3.21 -19.90 5.56
CA GLY A 232 -3.22 -20.06 7.01
C GLY A 232 -2.09 -19.28 7.71
N ASP A 233 -0.96 -19.06 7.04
CA ASP A 233 0.27 -18.56 7.68
C ASP A 233 0.74 -17.18 7.22
N ALA A 234 0.00 -16.50 6.33
CA ALA A 234 0.45 -15.22 5.75
C ALA A 234 -0.07 -13.96 6.47
N LEU A 235 -0.96 -14.09 7.45
CA LEU A 235 -1.31 -12.97 8.32
C LEU A 235 -0.29 -12.93 9.47
N VAL A 236 0.77 -12.12 9.28
CA VAL A 236 1.82 -11.75 10.25
C VAL A 236 1.26 -11.09 11.54
N PHE A 237 -0.05 -11.13 11.76
CA PHE A 237 -0.78 -10.34 12.74
C PHE A 237 -1.33 -11.25 13.84
N GLN A 238 -0.98 -10.95 15.10
CA GLN A 238 -1.52 -11.65 16.27
C GLN A 238 -2.67 -10.86 16.90
N VAL A 239 -3.61 -11.57 17.53
CA VAL A 239 -4.65 -10.96 18.38
C VAL A 239 -3.99 -10.36 19.61
N PHE A 240 -4.37 -9.14 20.02
CA PHE A 240 -3.92 -8.61 21.30
C PHE A 240 -4.60 -9.34 22.44
N LYS A 241 -3.82 -10.13 23.16
CA LYS A 241 -4.13 -10.72 24.46
C LYS A 241 -3.61 -9.82 25.59
N SER A 242 -4.18 -9.97 26.80
CA SER A 242 -3.79 -9.20 27.99
C SER A 242 -2.31 -9.32 28.34
N GLU A 243 -1.72 -10.49 28.08
CA GLU A 243 -0.29 -10.81 28.25
C GLU A 243 0.65 -9.96 27.40
N HIS A 244 0.15 -9.31 26.33
CA HIS A 244 0.96 -8.45 25.48
C HIS A 244 0.98 -6.98 25.96
N LEU A 245 0.13 -6.59 26.92
CA LEU A 245 -0.02 -5.21 27.41
C LEU A 245 1.02 -4.82 28.48
N VAL A 246 2.24 -5.33 28.31
CA VAL A 246 3.35 -5.13 29.24
C VAL A 246 4.17 -3.92 28.77
N SER A 247 4.46 -3.01 29.71
CA SER A 247 5.28 -1.83 29.43
C SER A 247 6.76 -2.19 29.37
N LEU A 248 7.52 -1.47 28.54
CA LEU A 248 8.97 -1.64 28.40
C LEU A 248 9.70 -1.57 29.76
N THR A 249 9.17 -0.78 30.70
CA THR A 249 9.79 -0.54 32.02
C THR A 249 9.55 -1.64 33.04
N SER A 250 8.63 -2.59 32.81
CA SER A 250 8.52 -3.77 33.70
C SER A 250 9.45 -4.90 33.28
N ALA A 251 9.97 -4.87 32.05
CA ALA A 251 10.97 -5.83 31.58
C ALA A 251 12.34 -5.63 32.25
N THR A 252 12.59 -4.51 32.94
CA THR A 252 13.85 -4.25 33.64
C THR A 252 13.93 -4.91 35.02
N ASN A 253 12.80 -5.33 35.59
CA ASN A 253 12.73 -5.88 36.95
C ASN A 253 12.70 -7.42 36.89
N GLY A 254 13.87 -8.05 36.75
CA GLY A 254 14.05 -9.51 36.76
C GLY A 254 15.49 -9.92 36.42
N PRO A 255 15.90 -11.17 36.68
CA PRO A 255 17.21 -11.69 36.28
C PRO A 255 17.36 -11.63 34.75
N GLU A 256 18.52 -11.19 34.27
CA GLU A 256 18.74 -10.76 32.88
C GLU A 256 18.38 -11.80 31.81
N GLY A 257 18.44 -13.10 32.13
CA GLY A 257 18.18 -14.19 31.18
C GLY A 257 16.70 -14.47 30.82
N PHE A 258 15.71 -13.86 31.49
CA PHE A 258 14.27 -14.15 31.27
C PHE A 258 13.46 -12.97 30.70
N LYS A 259 14.13 -11.91 30.25
CA LYS A 259 13.47 -10.68 29.79
C LYS A 259 13.02 -10.80 28.33
N SER A 260 11.84 -11.38 28.09
CA SER A 260 11.23 -11.41 26.74
C SER A 260 10.29 -10.21 26.54
N LEU A 261 10.62 -9.34 25.58
CA LEU A 261 9.73 -8.24 25.17
C LEU A 261 8.52 -8.77 24.41
N SER A 262 7.35 -8.18 24.64
CA SER A 262 6.16 -8.48 23.82
C SER A 262 6.43 -8.09 22.36
N TRP A 263 5.79 -8.81 21.43
CA TRP A 263 5.98 -8.60 19.98
C TRP A 263 5.69 -7.15 19.54
N ILE A 264 4.88 -6.43 20.31
CA ILE A 264 4.57 -5.01 20.13
C ILE A 264 5.85 -4.16 20.16
N TRP A 265 6.86 -4.54 20.93
CA TRP A 265 8.14 -3.83 21.04
C TRP A 265 9.22 -4.37 20.09
N LYS A 266 8.97 -5.49 19.40
CA LYS A 266 9.92 -6.09 18.47
C LYS A 266 9.76 -5.46 17.08
N VAL A 267 10.81 -4.86 16.55
CA VAL A 267 10.85 -4.39 15.16
C VAL A 267 11.30 -5.55 14.28
N ARG A 268 10.38 -6.18 13.55
CA ARG A 268 10.74 -7.23 12.59
C ARG A 268 11.40 -6.59 11.37
N SER A 269 12.70 -6.78 11.21
CA SER A 269 13.41 -6.44 9.98
C SER A 269 12.89 -7.36 8.86
N PRO A 270 12.43 -6.84 7.71
CA PRO A 270 11.83 -7.65 6.67
C PRO A 270 12.94 -8.40 5.90
N GLY A 271 13.37 -9.56 6.43
CA GLY A 271 14.37 -10.40 5.78
C GLY A 271 14.82 -11.67 6.50
N GLU A 272 14.62 -11.84 7.81
CA GLU A 272 15.17 -13.00 8.52
C GLU A 272 14.11 -14.09 8.78
N MET A 273 14.38 -15.24 8.17
CA MET A 273 13.75 -16.53 8.45
C MET A 273 14.02 -16.93 9.90
N ASP A 274 13.00 -17.47 10.56
CA ASP A 274 13.05 -17.92 11.95
C ASP A 274 14.11 -19.02 12.12
N THR A 275 15.31 -18.64 12.55
CA THR A 275 16.26 -19.55 13.19
C THR A 275 16.36 -19.19 14.67
N GLU A 276 16.56 -20.23 15.47
CA GLU A 276 16.51 -20.30 16.94
C GLU A 276 17.50 -19.35 17.66
N VAL A 277 18.31 -18.61 16.89
CA VAL A 277 19.31 -17.64 17.30
C VAL A 277 18.74 -16.21 17.47
N THR A 278 17.52 -15.94 17.00
CA THR A 278 16.92 -14.59 16.98
C THR A 278 16.30 -14.12 18.31
N LYS A 279 16.74 -14.64 19.45
CA LYS A 279 16.37 -14.10 20.77
C LYS A 279 17.12 -12.81 21.13
N ASP A 280 18.18 -12.45 20.40
CA ASP A 280 19.18 -11.47 20.89
C ASP A 280 19.36 -10.18 20.09
N ALA A 281 18.49 -9.87 19.12
CA ALA A 281 18.58 -8.60 18.38
C ALA A 281 17.77 -7.47 19.04
N LEU A 282 18.20 -7.01 20.22
CA LEU A 282 17.70 -5.79 20.88
C LEU A 282 18.49 -4.57 20.40
N ARG A 283 18.04 -3.89 19.34
CA ARG A 283 18.40 -2.48 19.11
C ARG A 283 17.25 -1.59 19.57
N ILE A 284 17.39 -1.06 20.79
CA ILE A 284 16.55 0.01 21.31
C ILE A 284 17.21 1.32 20.84
N GLU A 285 16.71 1.94 19.79
CA GLU A 285 17.11 3.31 19.47
C GLU A 285 16.46 4.27 20.47
N PHE A 286 17.29 4.88 21.30
CA PHE A 286 16.90 6.03 22.11
C PHE A 286 16.86 7.26 21.19
N CYS A 287 15.68 7.86 21.05
CA CYS A 287 15.55 9.28 20.71
C CYS A 287 15.54 10.10 22.00
#